data_AF-A0A950S128-F1
#
_entry.id   AF-A0A950S128-F1
#
_cell.length_a   1.000
_cell.length_b   1.000
_cell.length_c   1.000
_cell.angle_alpha   90.00
_cell.angle_beta   90.00
_cell.angle_gamma   90.00
#
_symmetry.space_group_name_H-M   'P 1'
#
loop_
_entity.id
_entity.type
_entity.pdbx_description
1 polymer ?
#
loop_
_entity_poly.entity_id
_entity_poly.type
_entity_poly.pdbx_seq_one_letter_code
_entity_poly.pdbx_strand_id
1 'polypeptide(L)'
;MSTKKSTGATGRPTATVATADRPENIRNVALVGHSGAGKTTLVEALLATTGTIPRAGTVADGTTTSDSDPVEVSQQRSVALSVCPLRSDDVVINLLDTPGYPDFTGELRAGLRAADAALFVVSAAEDVDPITVSLWEECAALHTPRAVVITRLDAPRASFNDALSSCQSVFGGADGQAVLPLYRLVTSGDAESPNGLVGLLSRQFYDYSNGYPPKVAPASDAAVASVSDDEPYRAGLIEAIINNSEDETLLERYLNGEEIELEVLIRDLETAVARGTFFPVLPVCSLTGLGLSELLEVIVGGFPSPVELEAPGAQHLDGSPAPAVRCDPDGPVLGEVIRTSIDPYLGRLSVLRLFSGTLVPETAIHVAGHGGGHRGHPDHDVDERVGQLFSPLGSQLRPIERAIAGDICAIGRLNSAETGDTISAKANPLLIEPWPLPEPLLPVAVHAATRADEDALAKGLSRLTAGDPTVRVERDANTGQLVLWCLGEAHADVVLERLRATGAHVETVPVRIALRETFTAEARGHG
;
A
#
# COMPACT_ATOMS: atom_id res chain seq x y z
N MET A 1 11.33 59.72 21.02
CA MET A 1 9.99 59.16 20.74
C MET A 1 10.11 58.31 19.48
N SER A 2 10.13 57.00 19.66
CA SER A 2 10.30 55.99 18.62
C SER A 2 8.93 55.42 18.26
N THR A 3 8.55 55.44 16.99
CA THR A 3 7.35 54.79 16.46
C THR A 3 7.76 53.56 15.67
N LYS A 4 7.56 52.38 16.26
CA LYS A 4 7.78 51.06 15.66
C LYS A 4 6.50 50.62 14.95
N LYS A 5 6.55 50.39 13.64
CA LYS A 5 5.50 49.70 12.86
C LYS A 5 5.54 48.22 13.18
N SER A 6 4.37 47.64 13.51
CA SER A 6 4.19 46.19 13.67
C SER A 6 4.03 45.54 12.30
N THR A 7 4.97 44.67 11.93
CA THR A 7 4.85 43.74 10.82
C THR A 7 3.98 42.57 11.25
N GLY A 8 2.84 42.39 10.58
CA GLY A 8 1.95 41.24 10.75
C GLY A 8 2.64 39.97 10.25
N ALA A 9 2.63 38.93 11.08
CA ALA A 9 3.02 37.59 10.69
C ALA A 9 1.94 37.00 9.77
N THR A 10 2.29 36.72 8.52
CA THR A 10 1.49 35.93 7.59
C THR A 10 1.53 34.47 8.03
N GLY A 11 0.43 33.99 8.62
CA GLY A 11 0.24 32.56 8.87
C GLY A 11 0.20 31.81 7.54
N ARG A 12 1.00 30.74 7.41
CA ARG A 12 0.87 29.77 6.32
C ARG A 12 -0.51 29.09 6.43
N PRO A 13 -1.22 28.86 5.32
CA PRO A 13 -2.47 28.09 5.37
C PRO A 13 -2.18 26.69 5.91
N THR A 14 -3.00 26.24 6.86
CA THR A 14 -3.10 24.84 7.26
C THR A 14 -3.31 24.00 6.01
N ALA A 15 -2.48 22.97 5.79
CA ALA A 15 -2.56 22.10 4.62
C ALA A 15 -4.01 21.62 4.43
N THR A 16 -4.61 21.99 3.30
CA THR A 16 -5.96 21.58 2.91
C THR A 16 -6.00 20.05 2.83
N VAL A 17 -7.00 19.44 3.46
CA VAL A 17 -7.18 17.98 3.42
C VAL A 17 -7.37 17.55 1.96
N ALA A 18 -6.57 16.58 1.51
CA ALA A 18 -6.72 16.01 0.18
C ALA A 18 -8.03 15.20 0.15
N THR A 19 -9.05 15.74 -0.50
CA THR A 19 -10.34 15.08 -0.75
C THR A 19 -10.66 15.21 -2.23
N ALA A 20 -11.21 14.16 -2.82
CA ALA A 20 -11.61 14.12 -4.22
C ALA A 20 -13.11 14.39 -4.34
N ASP A 21 -13.50 15.17 -5.35
CA ASP A 21 -14.92 15.42 -5.65
C ASP A 21 -15.51 14.37 -6.57
N ARG A 22 -14.66 13.66 -7.33
CA ARG A 22 -15.07 12.63 -8.28
C ARG A 22 -14.12 11.44 -8.25
N PRO A 23 -14.61 10.21 -8.50
CA PRO A 23 -13.78 9.01 -8.48
C PRO A 23 -12.65 9.00 -9.52
N GLU A 24 -12.83 9.66 -10.68
CA GLU A 24 -11.81 9.72 -11.74
C GLU A 24 -10.53 10.45 -11.29
N ASN A 25 -10.65 11.28 -10.25
CA ASN A 25 -9.56 12.07 -9.68
C ASN A 25 -8.90 11.36 -8.48
N ILE A 26 -9.07 10.05 -8.32
CA ILE A 26 -8.46 9.27 -7.25
C ILE A 26 -7.45 8.30 -7.84
N ARG A 27 -6.32 8.11 -7.15
CA ARG A 27 -5.35 7.04 -7.40
C ARG A 27 -5.02 6.36 -6.10
N ASN A 28 -5.39 5.09 -5.93
CA ASN A 28 -4.99 4.29 -4.77
C ASN A 28 -3.75 3.45 -5.13
N VAL A 29 -2.60 3.74 -4.52
CA VAL A 29 -1.32 3.15 -4.91
C VAL A 29 -0.63 2.48 -3.73
N ALA A 30 -0.48 1.16 -3.79
CA ALA A 30 0.29 0.40 -2.80
C ALA A 30 1.78 0.38 -3.14
N LEU A 31 2.63 0.66 -2.15
CA LEU A 31 4.07 0.48 -2.28
C LEU A 31 4.45 -0.93 -1.84
N VAL A 32 5.08 -1.70 -2.71
CA VAL A 32 5.42 -3.11 -2.49
C VAL A 32 6.93 -3.31 -2.67
N GLY A 33 7.55 -4.14 -1.83
CA GLY A 33 8.98 -4.46 -1.93
C GLY A 33 9.56 -4.83 -0.57
N HIS A 34 10.79 -5.36 -0.56
CA HIS A 34 11.43 -5.82 0.67
C HIS A 34 11.61 -4.73 1.74
N SER A 35 11.84 -5.18 2.98
CA SER A 35 12.25 -4.31 4.07
C SER A 35 13.57 -3.60 3.74
N GLY A 36 13.62 -2.28 3.89
CA GLY A 36 14.80 -1.48 3.54
C GLY A 36 14.90 -1.03 2.08
N ALA A 37 13.94 -1.39 1.22
CA ALA A 37 13.86 -0.90 -0.16
C ALA A 37 13.60 0.62 -0.26
N GLY A 38 13.23 1.28 0.84
CA GLY A 38 12.97 2.73 0.87
C GLY A 38 11.52 3.14 0.61
N LYS A 39 10.55 2.23 0.78
CA LYS A 39 9.10 2.51 0.65
C LYS A 39 8.65 3.69 1.52
N THR A 40 8.85 3.59 2.83
CA THR A 40 8.54 4.64 3.81
C THR A 40 9.25 5.95 3.48
N THR A 41 10.54 5.90 3.13
CA THR A 41 11.32 7.08 2.75
C THR A 41 10.78 7.75 1.48
N LEU A 42 10.29 6.96 0.52
CA LEU A 42 9.65 7.45 -0.70
C LEU A 42 8.31 8.14 -0.38
N VAL A 43 7.48 7.54 0.48
CA VAL A 43 6.23 8.15 0.95
C VAL A 43 6.50 9.49 1.62
N GLU A 44 7.46 9.55 2.55
CA GLU A 44 7.85 10.80 3.21
C GLU A 44 8.31 11.87 2.23
N ALA A 45 9.12 11.48 1.24
CA ALA A 45 9.61 12.41 0.22
C ALA A 45 8.48 12.95 -0.65
N LEU A 46 7.52 12.11 -1.07
CA LEU A 46 6.35 12.54 -1.85
C LEU A 46 5.42 13.46 -1.04
N LEU A 47 5.18 13.13 0.24
CA LEU A 47 4.37 13.96 1.14
C LEU A 47 5.00 15.34 1.36
N ALA A 48 6.32 15.42 1.54
CA ALA A 48 7.02 16.68 1.77
C ALA A 48 7.04 17.54 0.50
N THR A 49 7.30 16.89 -0.63
CA THR A 49 7.40 17.50 -1.96
C THR A 49 6.08 18.13 -2.41
N THR A 50 4.96 17.47 -2.11
CA THR A 50 3.60 17.98 -2.40
C THR A 50 3.11 19.00 -1.37
N GLY A 51 3.90 19.28 -0.32
CA GLY A 51 3.54 20.19 0.76
C GLY A 51 2.50 19.61 1.73
N THR A 52 2.18 18.32 1.63
CA THR A 52 1.27 17.63 2.56
C THR A 52 1.84 17.63 3.97
N ILE A 53 3.15 17.44 4.09
CA ILE A 53 3.91 17.64 5.34
C ILE A 53 5.00 18.70 5.13
N PRO A 54 5.42 19.42 6.18
CA PRO A 54 6.37 20.53 6.03
C PRO A 54 7.80 20.10 5.68
N ARG A 55 8.19 18.86 6.04
CA ARG A 55 9.49 18.25 5.77
C ARG A 55 9.35 16.73 5.84
N ALA A 56 10.18 16.02 5.08
CA ALA A 56 10.29 14.57 5.18
C ALA A 56 10.90 14.18 6.55
N GLY A 57 10.28 13.20 7.21
CA GLY A 57 10.84 12.52 8.36
C GLY A 57 11.86 11.46 7.95
N THR A 58 12.52 10.86 8.94
CA THR A 58 13.44 9.74 8.73
C THR A 58 13.06 8.56 9.62
N VAL A 59 13.22 7.35 9.08
CA VAL A 59 13.03 6.10 9.82
C VAL A 59 14.03 6.02 10.99
N ALA A 60 15.26 6.47 10.75
CA ALA A 60 16.32 6.45 11.75
C ALA A 60 15.96 7.27 13.01
N ASP A 61 15.34 8.44 12.81
CA ASP A 61 14.95 9.33 13.90
C ASP A 61 13.54 9.02 14.47
N GLY A 62 12.81 8.06 13.89
CA GLY A 62 11.43 7.76 14.28
C GLY A 62 10.47 8.93 14.06
N THR A 63 10.69 9.70 12.98
CA THR A 63 9.94 10.94 12.70
C THR A 63 9.09 10.86 11.43
N THR A 64 8.98 9.67 10.82
CA THR A 64 8.13 9.45 9.65
C THR A 64 6.66 9.58 10.03
N THR A 65 5.85 9.92 9.03
CA THR A 65 4.40 10.05 9.14
C THR A 65 3.74 8.68 9.12
N SER A 66 4.18 7.80 8.22
CA SER A 66 3.56 6.48 8.04
C SER A 66 3.82 5.51 9.19
N ASP A 67 5.06 5.43 9.67
CA ASP A 67 5.46 4.58 10.81
C ASP A 67 5.35 5.34 12.13
N SER A 68 4.27 5.13 12.86
CA SER A 68 3.99 5.85 14.11
C SER A 68 3.63 4.94 15.28
N ASP A 69 3.49 3.63 15.05
CA ASP A 69 3.38 2.66 16.12
C ASP A 69 4.73 2.62 16.88
N PRO A 70 4.73 2.65 18.23
CA PRO A 70 5.96 2.53 19.02
C PRO A 70 6.87 1.36 18.62
N VAL A 71 6.27 0.26 18.15
CA VAL A 71 7.01 -0.92 17.67
C VAL A 71 7.75 -0.62 16.37
N GLU A 72 7.16 0.16 15.47
CA GLU A 72 7.80 0.55 14.21
C GLU A 72 8.98 1.49 14.46
N VAL A 73 8.81 2.42 15.40
CA VAL A 73 9.87 3.35 15.83
C VAL A 73 11.03 2.61 16.50
N SER A 74 10.73 1.66 17.40
CA SER A 74 11.75 0.94 18.15
C SER A 74 12.52 -0.05 17.28
N GLN A 75 11.84 -0.72 16.35
CA GLN A 75 12.41 -1.75 15.48
C GLN A 75 12.86 -1.20 14.11
N GLN A 76 12.61 0.09 13.83
CA GLN A 76 12.95 0.77 12.57
C GLN A 76 12.45 0.04 11.33
N ARG A 77 11.23 -0.50 11.41
CA ARG A 77 10.55 -1.22 10.34
C ARG A 77 9.05 -1.02 10.41
N SER A 78 8.41 -0.84 9.27
CA SER A 78 6.94 -0.83 9.17
C SER A 78 6.40 -2.23 9.52
N VAL A 79 5.38 -2.28 10.36
CA VAL A 79 4.71 -3.52 10.78
C VAL A 79 3.22 -3.51 10.46
N ALA A 80 2.67 -2.35 10.06
CA ALA A 80 1.27 -2.23 9.68
C ALA A 80 1.06 -1.31 8.46
N LEU A 81 -0.07 -1.47 7.78
CA LEU A 81 -0.44 -0.72 6.58
C LEU A 81 -0.77 0.75 6.89
N SER A 82 -0.02 1.71 6.34
CA SER A 82 -0.31 3.14 6.54
C SER A 82 -0.91 3.78 5.30
N VAL A 83 -1.90 4.67 5.47
CA VAL A 83 -2.53 5.41 4.36
C VAL A 83 -2.15 6.89 4.45
N CYS A 84 -1.60 7.40 3.36
CA CYS A 84 -1.01 8.73 3.24
C CYS A 84 -1.53 9.46 1.98
N PRO A 85 -2.71 10.09 2.05
CA PRO A 85 -3.29 10.89 0.98
C PRO A 85 -2.52 12.19 0.76
N LEU A 86 -2.12 12.42 -0.48
CA LEU A 86 -1.55 13.67 -0.98
C LEU A 86 -2.33 14.18 -2.19
N ARG A 87 -2.09 15.43 -2.58
CA ARG A 87 -2.70 16.03 -3.76
C ARG A 87 -1.63 16.37 -4.78
N SER A 88 -1.86 15.96 -6.02
CA SER A 88 -1.09 16.37 -7.19
C SER A 88 -2.09 16.95 -8.20
N ASP A 89 -2.00 18.25 -8.44
CA ASP A 89 -2.99 19.01 -9.21
C ASP A 89 -4.44 18.79 -8.69
N ASP A 90 -5.31 18.24 -9.53
CA ASP A 90 -6.71 17.93 -9.19
C ASP A 90 -6.93 16.48 -8.74
N VAL A 91 -5.87 15.68 -8.69
CA VAL A 91 -5.90 14.26 -8.33
C VAL A 91 -5.45 14.05 -6.89
N VAL A 92 -6.22 13.25 -6.15
CA VAL A 92 -5.84 12.75 -4.83
C VAL A 92 -5.18 11.39 -5.00
N ILE A 93 -3.94 11.29 -4.51
CA ILE A 93 -3.19 10.04 -4.52
C ILE A 93 -3.18 9.52 -3.09
N ASN A 94 -3.83 8.38 -2.85
CA ASN A 94 -3.77 7.64 -1.61
C ASN A 94 -2.56 6.69 -1.68
N LEU A 95 -1.44 7.08 -1.07
CA LEU A 95 -0.28 6.20 -0.93
C LEU A 95 -0.54 5.20 0.20
N LEU A 96 -0.47 3.91 -0.10
CA LEU A 96 -0.57 2.83 0.86
C LEU A 96 0.83 2.28 1.13
N ASP A 97 1.43 2.70 2.25
CA ASP A 97 2.74 2.23 2.70
C ASP A 97 2.58 0.86 3.36
N THR A 98 3.14 -0.18 2.74
CA THR A 98 3.00 -1.56 3.22
C THR A 98 4.27 -2.06 3.91
N PRO A 99 4.14 -2.95 4.92
CA PRO A 99 5.30 -3.63 5.51
C PRO A 99 6.09 -4.43 4.48
N GLY A 100 7.42 -4.35 4.54
CA GLY A 100 8.31 -5.11 3.64
C GLY A 100 8.80 -6.45 4.19
N TYR A 101 8.38 -6.83 5.39
CA TYR A 101 8.83 -8.06 6.05
C TYR A 101 7.78 -9.17 5.87
N PRO A 102 8.16 -10.40 5.48
CA PRO A 102 7.20 -11.47 5.15
C PRO A 102 6.26 -11.85 6.28
N ASP A 103 6.68 -11.71 7.54
CA ASP A 103 5.81 -12.03 8.68
C ASP A 103 4.59 -11.08 8.80
N PHE A 104 4.55 -9.99 8.02
CA PHE A 104 3.44 -9.02 7.95
C PHE A 104 2.71 -9.05 6.59
N THR A 105 2.78 -10.15 5.83
CA THR A 105 2.08 -10.26 4.53
C THR A 105 0.56 -10.04 4.62
N GLY A 106 -0.07 -10.30 5.78
CA GLY A 106 -1.49 -9.96 5.99
C GLY A 106 -1.80 -8.47 5.80
N GLU A 107 -0.98 -7.60 6.38
CA GLU A 107 -1.07 -6.13 6.26
C GLU A 107 -0.77 -5.67 4.83
N LEU A 108 0.24 -6.29 4.19
CA LEU A 108 0.57 -6.00 2.79
C LEU A 108 -0.59 -6.33 1.85
N ARG A 109 -1.20 -7.51 2.01
CA ARG A 109 -2.36 -7.92 1.19
C ARG A 109 -3.58 -7.04 1.42
N ALA A 110 -3.79 -6.55 2.64
CA ALA A 110 -4.83 -5.55 2.89
C ALA A 110 -4.55 -4.24 2.14
N GLY A 111 -3.27 -3.83 2.03
CA GLY A 111 -2.85 -2.69 1.22
C GLY A 111 -3.10 -2.90 -0.27
N LEU A 112 -2.73 -4.07 -0.81
CA LEU A 112 -3.03 -4.44 -2.20
C LEU A 112 -4.53 -4.48 -2.47
N ARG A 113 -5.32 -4.96 -1.50
CA ARG A 113 -6.78 -5.01 -1.62
C ARG A 113 -7.42 -3.62 -1.71
N ALA A 114 -6.83 -2.63 -1.04
CA ALA A 114 -7.30 -1.26 -1.08
C ALA A 114 -6.79 -0.46 -2.29
N ALA A 115 -5.74 -0.95 -2.95
CA ALA A 115 -5.07 -0.26 -4.04
C ALA A 115 -5.69 -0.59 -5.41
N ASP A 116 -5.63 0.38 -6.31
CA ASP A 116 -5.97 0.24 -7.72
C ASP A 116 -4.70 -0.05 -8.57
N ALA A 117 -3.51 0.27 -8.04
CA ALA A 117 -2.23 -0.03 -8.67
C ALA A 117 -1.14 -0.31 -7.61
N ALA A 118 -0.10 -1.05 -8.01
CA ALA A 118 1.05 -1.36 -7.16
C ALA A 118 2.35 -0.77 -7.70
N LEU A 119 3.09 -0.09 -6.83
CA LEU A 119 4.41 0.46 -7.09
C LEU A 119 5.47 -0.45 -6.45
N PHE A 120 6.16 -1.22 -7.26
CA PHE A 120 7.23 -2.11 -6.83
C PHE A 120 8.52 -1.31 -6.60
N VAL A 121 8.84 -1.10 -5.33
CA VAL A 121 10.01 -0.37 -4.87
C VAL A 121 11.19 -1.34 -4.75
N VAL A 122 12.19 -1.17 -5.61
CA VAL A 122 13.40 -1.99 -5.67
C VAL A 122 14.62 -1.14 -5.37
N SER A 123 15.47 -1.59 -4.46
CA SER A 123 16.72 -0.89 -4.15
C SER A 123 17.74 -1.08 -5.28
N ALA A 124 18.38 -0.01 -5.74
CA ALA A 124 19.48 -0.11 -6.71
C ALA A 124 20.76 -0.78 -6.16
N ALA A 125 20.81 -1.03 -4.85
CA ALA A 125 21.96 -1.61 -4.16
C ALA A 125 21.76 -3.08 -3.74
N GLU A 126 20.56 -3.63 -3.93
CA GLU A 126 20.19 -4.97 -3.46
C GLU A 126 19.45 -5.71 -4.59
N ASP A 127 19.58 -7.04 -4.62
CA ASP A 127 18.86 -7.87 -5.58
C ASP A 127 17.37 -7.95 -5.24
N VAL A 128 16.55 -8.23 -6.25
CA VAL A 128 15.12 -8.51 -6.04
C VAL A 128 14.98 -9.82 -5.27
N ASP A 129 14.36 -9.75 -4.09
CA ASP A 129 14.18 -10.91 -3.22
C ASP A 129 13.00 -11.80 -3.67
N PRO A 130 13.00 -13.10 -3.32
CA PRO A 130 11.95 -14.03 -3.74
C PRO A 130 10.53 -13.67 -3.30
N ILE A 131 10.36 -12.94 -2.18
CA ILE A 131 9.03 -12.55 -1.69
C ILE A 131 8.47 -11.46 -2.60
N THR A 132 9.29 -10.48 -2.99
CA THR A 132 8.88 -9.47 -3.98
C THR A 132 8.49 -10.13 -5.31
N VAL A 133 9.18 -11.19 -5.75
CA VAL A 133 8.79 -11.97 -6.95
C VAL A 133 7.43 -12.65 -6.77
N SER A 134 7.21 -13.33 -5.64
CA SER A 134 5.93 -13.97 -5.37
C SER A 134 4.77 -12.97 -5.32
N LEU A 135 5.01 -11.75 -4.79
CA LEU A 135 4.01 -10.69 -4.77
C LEU A 135 3.76 -10.09 -6.16
N TRP A 136 4.78 -10.04 -7.02
CA TRP A 136 4.63 -9.66 -8.42
C TRP A 136 3.70 -10.61 -9.16
N GLU A 137 3.88 -11.92 -8.96
CA GLU A 137 3.02 -12.97 -9.52
C GLU A 137 1.59 -12.93 -8.93
N GLU A 138 1.45 -12.66 -7.63
CA GLU A 138 0.15 -12.49 -6.97
C GLU A 138 -0.63 -11.31 -7.58
N CYS A 139 0.03 -10.16 -7.76
CA CYS A 139 -0.55 -9.01 -8.47
C CYS A 139 -0.89 -9.34 -9.93
N ALA A 140 -0.10 -10.19 -10.59
CA ALA A 140 -0.39 -10.65 -11.96
C ALA A 140 -1.68 -11.46 -12.02
N ALA A 141 -1.87 -12.37 -11.07
CA ALA A 141 -3.07 -13.22 -11.00
C ALA A 141 -4.34 -12.41 -10.72
N LEU A 142 -4.21 -11.26 -10.05
CA LEU A 142 -5.31 -10.34 -9.74
C LEU A 142 -5.46 -9.22 -10.77
N HIS A 143 -4.70 -9.26 -11.87
CA HIS A 143 -4.66 -8.21 -12.89
C HIS A 143 -4.39 -6.80 -12.33
N THR A 144 -3.67 -6.70 -11.22
CA THR A 144 -3.33 -5.42 -10.60
C THR A 144 -2.32 -4.67 -11.49
N PRO A 145 -2.64 -3.43 -11.93
CA PRO A 145 -1.72 -2.53 -12.62
C PRO A 145 -0.44 -2.31 -11.80
N ARG A 146 0.72 -2.26 -12.48
CA ARG A 146 2.03 -2.26 -11.81
C ARG A 146 3.03 -1.33 -12.47
N ALA A 147 3.88 -0.71 -11.65
CA ALA A 147 5.11 -0.04 -12.09
C ALA A 147 6.27 -0.37 -11.14
N VAL A 148 7.49 -0.12 -11.58
CA VAL A 148 8.71 -0.33 -10.78
C VAL A 148 9.38 1.01 -10.51
N VAL A 149 9.78 1.23 -9.26
CA VAL A 149 10.62 2.36 -8.87
C VAL A 149 11.92 1.84 -8.31
N ILE A 150 13.01 2.24 -8.95
CA ILE A 150 14.36 1.90 -8.51
C ILE A 150 14.87 3.03 -7.61
N THR A 151 14.95 2.73 -6.31
CA THR A 151 15.35 3.67 -5.25
C THR A 151 16.81 3.49 -4.85
N ARG A 152 17.25 4.23 -3.81
CA ARG A 152 18.59 4.08 -3.21
C ARG A 152 19.74 4.22 -4.20
N LEU A 153 19.56 5.08 -5.19
CA LEU A 153 20.57 5.44 -6.19
C LEU A 153 21.81 6.11 -5.57
N ASP A 154 21.68 6.61 -4.34
CA ASP A 154 22.72 7.22 -3.51
C ASP A 154 23.54 6.19 -2.69
N ALA A 155 23.10 4.93 -2.63
CA ALA A 155 23.79 3.92 -1.84
C ALA A 155 25.15 3.51 -2.47
N PRO A 156 26.13 3.10 -1.65
CA PRO A 156 27.40 2.62 -2.17
C PRO A 156 27.19 1.41 -3.09
N ARG A 157 27.79 1.44 -4.29
CA ARG A 157 27.65 0.40 -5.33
C ARG A 157 26.26 0.30 -5.97
N ALA A 158 25.37 1.27 -5.72
CA ALA A 158 24.10 1.32 -6.43
C ALA A 158 24.32 1.43 -7.93
N SER A 159 23.60 0.60 -8.70
CA SER A 159 23.66 0.59 -10.16
C SER A 159 22.25 0.47 -10.72
N PHE A 160 21.75 1.56 -11.29
CA PHE A 160 20.44 1.58 -11.91
C PHE A 160 20.33 0.57 -13.06
N ASN A 161 21.37 0.45 -13.89
CA ASN A 161 21.33 -0.46 -15.04
C ASN A 161 21.31 -1.93 -14.60
N ASP A 162 22.05 -2.28 -13.54
CA ASP A 162 22.04 -3.65 -13.02
C ASP A 162 20.70 -3.98 -12.36
N ALA A 163 20.16 -3.06 -11.57
CA ALA A 163 18.83 -3.20 -10.96
C ALA A 163 17.72 -3.29 -12.02
N LEU A 164 17.78 -2.47 -13.08
CA LEU A 164 16.86 -2.54 -14.22
C LEU A 164 16.96 -3.90 -14.93
N SER A 165 18.18 -4.37 -15.20
CA SER A 165 18.40 -5.68 -15.84
C SER A 165 17.85 -6.83 -14.98
N SER A 166 18.03 -6.73 -13.66
CA SER A 166 17.46 -7.67 -12.69
C SER A 166 15.93 -7.65 -12.74
N CYS A 167 15.32 -6.46 -12.71
CA CYS A 167 13.86 -6.30 -12.84
C CYS A 167 13.35 -6.87 -14.18
N GLN A 168 14.05 -6.64 -15.29
CA GLN A 168 13.69 -7.20 -16.59
C GLN A 168 13.74 -8.74 -16.62
N SER A 169 14.79 -9.31 -16.02
CA SER A 169 14.96 -10.76 -15.90
C SER A 169 13.91 -11.41 -15.01
N VAL A 170 13.52 -10.74 -13.92
CA VAL A 170 12.64 -11.30 -12.88
C VAL A 170 11.16 -11.02 -13.18
N PHE A 171 10.82 -9.82 -13.62
CA PHE A 171 9.45 -9.37 -13.83
C PHE A 171 9.00 -9.37 -15.29
N GLY A 172 9.93 -9.31 -16.23
CA GLY A 172 9.64 -9.11 -17.66
C GLY A 172 9.13 -10.35 -18.42
N GLY A 173 8.92 -11.48 -17.74
CA GLY A 173 8.44 -12.72 -18.36
C GLY A 173 9.44 -13.33 -19.34
N ALA A 174 8.95 -14.13 -20.30
CA ALA A 174 9.80 -14.87 -21.25
C ALA A 174 10.63 -13.97 -22.18
N ASP A 175 10.11 -12.78 -22.52
CA ASP A 175 10.71 -11.91 -23.52
C ASP A 175 11.36 -10.64 -22.92
N GLY A 176 11.18 -10.36 -21.62
CA GLY A 176 11.82 -9.22 -20.93
C GLY A 176 11.35 -7.83 -21.37
N GLN A 177 10.55 -7.73 -22.43
CA GLN A 177 10.19 -6.47 -23.10
C GLN A 177 9.02 -5.71 -22.44
N ALA A 178 8.37 -6.29 -21.44
CA ALA A 178 7.28 -5.62 -20.72
C ALA A 178 7.79 -4.62 -19.67
N VAL A 179 9.05 -4.71 -19.23
CA VAL A 179 9.62 -3.90 -18.14
C VAL A 179 10.65 -2.94 -18.70
N LEU A 180 10.25 -1.71 -19.00
CA LEU A 180 11.10 -0.72 -19.68
C LEU A 180 11.19 0.59 -18.90
N PRO A 181 12.37 1.25 -18.90
CA PRO A 181 12.52 2.55 -18.26
C PRO A 181 11.74 3.62 -19.02
N LEU A 182 11.09 4.54 -18.30
CA LEU A 182 10.52 5.76 -18.88
C LEU A 182 11.53 6.92 -18.88
N TYR A 183 12.50 6.87 -17.97
CA TYR A 183 13.49 7.91 -17.76
C TYR A 183 14.89 7.33 -17.68
N ARG A 184 15.86 8.08 -18.21
CA ARG A 184 17.29 7.76 -18.13
C ARG A 184 17.99 8.70 -17.15
N LEU A 185 18.88 8.14 -16.36
CA LEU A 185 19.74 8.91 -15.46
C LEU A 185 20.80 9.68 -16.25
N VAL A 186 20.97 10.95 -15.92
CA VAL A 186 22.01 11.81 -16.45
C VAL A 186 22.86 12.34 -15.31
N THR A 187 24.18 12.29 -15.53
CA THR A 187 25.16 12.97 -14.69
C THR A 187 25.68 14.16 -15.47
N SER A 188 25.40 15.36 -14.98
CA SER A 188 25.79 16.62 -15.61
C SER A 188 26.81 17.37 -14.74
N GLY A 189 27.76 18.06 -15.39
CA GLY A 189 28.84 18.78 -14.71
C GLY A 189 29.85 17.86 -14.03
N ASP A 190 30.40 18.30 -12.89
CA ASP A 190 31.41 17.58 -12.11
C ASP A 190 30.80 16.70 -10.99
N ALA A 191 29.51 16.37 -11.09
CA ALA A 191 28.82 15.58 -10.06
C ALA A 191 29.30 14.12 -10.07
N GLU A 192 29.51 13.54 -8.87
CA GLU A 192 29.88 12.12 -8.72
C GLU A 192 28.66 11.18 -8.83
N SER A 193 27.45 11.71 -8.64
CA SER A 193 26.19 10.97 -8.70
C SER A 193 25.20 11.58 -9.71
N PRO A 194 24.23 10.79 -10.22
CA PRO A 194 23.22 11.29 -11.15
C PRO A 194 22.44 12.47 -10.57
N ASN A 195 22.28 13.52 -11.36
CA ASN A 195 21.64 14.78 -10.96
C ASN A 195 20.63 15.29 -11.99
N GLY A 196 20.22 14.44 -12.93
CA GLY A 196 19.17 14.76 -13.88
C GLY A 196 18.52 13.53 -14.48
N LEU A 197 17.37 13.74 -15.12
CA LEU A 197 16.62 12.73 -15.83
C LEU A 197 16.29 13.19 -17.24
N VAL A 198 16.33 12.27 -18.21
CA VAL A 198 15.79 12.49 -19.56
C VAL A 198 14.58 11.60 -19.75
N GLY A 199 13.43 12.21 -20.07
CA GLY A 199 12.20 11.50 -20.38
C GLY A 199 12.26 10.92 -21.80
N LEU A 200 12.16 9.59 -21.90
CA LEU A 200 12.28 8.89 -23.17
C LEU A 200 11.09 9.14 -24.08
N LEU A 201 9.90 9.44 -23.54
CA LEU A 201 8.71 9.81 -24.31
C LEU A 201 8.64 11.31 -24.57
N SER A 202 8.76 12.12 -23.53
CA SER A 202 8.58 13.58 -23.58
C SER A 202 9.74 14.33 -24.25
N ARG A 203 10.93 13.72 -24.34
CA ARG A 203 12.18 14.37 -24.78
C ARG A 203 12.50 15.64 -23.97
N GLN A 204 12.16 15.62 -22.69
CA GLN A 204 12.49 16.68 -21.74
C GLN A 204 13.63 16.24 -20.83
N PHE A 205 14.49 17.20 -20.48
CA PHE A 205 15.52 17.07 -19.48
C PHE A 205 15.07 17.74 -18.18
N TYR A 206 15.18 17.00 -17.08
CA TYR A 206 14.83 17.42 -15.73
C TYR A 206 16.12 17.54 -14.92
N ASP A 207 16.54 18.77 -14.64
CA ASP A 207 17.77 19.11 -13.94
C ASP A 207 17.54 19.25 -12.43
N TYR A 208 18.10 18.32 -11.66
CA TYR A 208 18.06 18.26 -10.19
C TYR A 208 19.36 18.78 -9.54
N SER A 209 20.26 19.44 -10.28
CA SER A 209 21.50 20.02 -9.74
C SER A 209 21.26 21.03 -8.61
N ASN A 210 20.08 21.65 -8.57
CA ASN A 210 19.67 22.59 -7.51
C ASN A 210 18.66 21.98 -6.52
N GLY A 211 18.47 20.66 -6.55
CA GLY A 211 17.45 19.93 -5.78
C GLY A 211 16.06 20.02 -6.42
N TYR A 212 15.04 19.64 -5.64
CA TYR A 212 13.64 19.71 -6.03
C TYR A 212 13.06 21.14 -5.84
N PRO A 213 12.19 21.64 -6.73
CA PRO A 213 11.73 21.03 -7.99
C PRO A 213 12.78 21.12 -9.11
N PRO A 214 12.76 20.21 -10.10
CA PRO A 214 13.72 20.23 -11.19
C PRO A 214 13.50 21.45 -12.10
N LYS A 215 14.58 21.88 -12.76
CA LYS A 215 14.45 22.76 -13.93
C LYS A 215 14.19 21.90 -15.16
N VAL A 216 13.08 22.17 -15.84
CA VAL A 216 12.69 21.43 -17.05
C VAL A 216 13.13 22.21 -18.29
N ALA A 217 13.79 21.53 -19.22
CA ALA A 217 14.20 22.07 -20.51
C ALA A 217 14.03 21.02 -21.61
N PRO A 218 13.90 21.43 -22.90
CA PRO A 218 14.02 20.50 -24.00
C PRO A 218 15.37 19.77 -23.94
N ALA A 219 15.39 18.51 -24.35
CA ALA A 219 16.60 17.68 -24.40
C ALA A 219 17.59 18.12 -25.53
N SER A 220 17.68 19.40 -25.88
CA SER A 220 18.50 19.90 -26.99
C SER A 220 19.91 20.31 -26.53
N ASP A 221 20.86 19.39 -26.73
CA ASP A 221 22.33 19.52 -26.79
C ASP A 221 23.16 19.94 -25.55
N ALA A 222 24.38 19.37 -25.52
CA ALA A 222 25.40 19.27 -24.46
C ALA A 222 25.06 18.33 -23.27
N ALA A 223 23.87 18.40 -22.68
CA ALA A 223 23.47 17.46 -21.60
C ALA A 223 23.09 16.06 -22.13
N VAL A 224 22.64 15.99 -23.39
CA VAL A 224 22.25 14.75 -24.10
C VAL A 224 23.43 14.12 -24.86
N ALA A 225 24.51 14.87 -25.10
CA ALA A 225 25.69 14.37 -25.80
C ALA A 225 26.48 13.31 -25.01
N SER A 226 26.32 13.25 -23.68
CA SER A 226 26.82 12.13 -22.86
C SER A 226 25.95 10.87 -22.97
N VAL A 227 24.78 10.96 -23.61
CA VAL A 227 23.77 9.89 -23.72
C VAL A 227 23.47 9.56 -25.19
N SER A 228 24.49 9.58 -26.06
CA SER A 228 24.41 9.32 -27.51
C SER A 228 23.80 7.96 -27.94
N ASP A 229 23.36 7.13 -26.98
CA ASP A 229 22.75 5.80 -27.17
C ASP A 229 21.29 5.72 -26.69
N ASP A 230 20.55 6.83 -26.57
CA ASP A 230 19.13 6.80 -26.12
C ASP A 230 18.14 6.33 -27.21
N GLU A 231 18.46 6.49 -28.48
CA GLU A 231 17.54 6.19 -29.58
C GLU A 231 17.07 4.72 -29.60
N PRO A 232 17.93 3.70 -29.37
CA PRO A 232 17.50 2.31 -29.23
C PRO A 232 16.54 2.08 -28.05
N TYR A 233 16.77 2.72 -26.90
CA TYR A 233 15.89 2.58 -25.73
C TYR A 233 14.54 3.25 -25.96
N ARG A 234 14.55 4.44 -26.56
CA ARG A 234 13.32 5.15 -26.94
C ARG A 234 12.53 4.38 -27.99
N ALA A 235 13.19 3.88 -29.03
CA ALA A 235 12.52 3.10 -30.07
C ALA A 235 11.87 1.84 -29.50
N GLY A 236 12.61 1.07 -28.69
CA GLY A 236 12.06 -0.11 -28.02
C GLY A 236 10.90 0.22 -27.07
N LEU A 237 10.97 1.36 -26.35
CA LEU A 237 9.88 1.82 -25.50
C LEU A 237 8.62 2.18 -26.29
N ILE A 238 8.76 2.93 -27.38
CA ILE A 238 7.63 3.34 -28.23
C ILE A 238 7.00 2.11 -28.89
N GLU A 239 7.81 1.19 -29.42
CA GLU A 239 7.32 -0.07 -29.99
C GLU A 239 6.54 -0.88 -28.95
N ALA A 240 7.06 -1.02 -27.72
CA ALA A 240 6.39 -1.75 -26.65
C ALA A 240 5.04 -1.11 -26.25
N ILE A 241 4.96 0.22 -26.18
CA ILE A 241 3.72 0.93 -25.88
C ILE A 241 2.72 0.76 -27.02
N ILE A 242 3.14 0.99 -28.27
CA ILE A 242 2.27 0.91 -29.45
C ILE A 242 1.73 -0.51 -29.66
N ASN A 243 2.51 -1.55 -29.36
CA ASN A 243 2.05 -2.94 -29.43
C ASN A 243 0.83 -3.24 -28.54
N ASN A 244 0.54 -2.39 -27.55
CA ASN A 244 -0.61 -2.50 -26.66
C ASN A 244 -1.76 -1.58 -27.03
N SER A 245 -1.61 -0.79 -28.11
CA SER A 245 -2.63 0.14 -28.58
C SER A 245 -3.82 -0.59 -29.20
N GLU A 246 -4.97 0.07 -29.16
CA GLU A 246 -6.18 -0.38 -29.87
C GLU A 246 -6.14 -0.02 -31.36
N ASP A 247 -5.27 0.92 -31.78
CA ASP A 247 -5.06 1.28 -33.18
C ASP A 247 -3.96 0.41 -33.80
N GLU A 248 -4.38 -0.65 -34.49
CA GLU A 248 -3.50 -1.61 -35.19
C GLU A 248 -2.58 -0.93 -36.24
N THR A 249 -2.88 0.29 -36.68
CA THR A 249 -2.08 1.01 -37.70
C THR A 249 -0.92 1.82 -37.12
N LEU A 250 -0.90 2.07 -35.80
CA LEU A 250 0.12 2.93 -35.18
C LEU A 250 1.53 2.38 -35.34
N LEU A 251 1.71 1.06 -35.25
CA LEU A 251 3.03 0.45 -35.41
C LEU A 251 3.56 0.64 -36.82
N GLU A 252 2.72 0.39 -37.83
CA GLU A 252 3.11 0.58 -39.24
C GLU A 252 3.45 2.05 -39.52
N ARG A 253 2.66 2.98 -39.00
CA ARG A 253 2.91 4.43 -39.12
C ARG A 253 4.25 4.83 -38.50
N TYR A 254 4.53 4.37 -37.29
CA TYR A 254 5.80 4.62 -36.61
C TYR A 254 6.99 4.02 -37.39
N LEU A 255 6.90 2.77 -37.84
CA LEU A 255 7.95 2.11 -38.63
C LEU A 255 8.18 2.77 -40.00
N ASN A 256 7.15 3.41 -40.56
CA ASN A 256 7.25 4.23 -41.77
C ASN A 256 7.84 5.63 -41.52
N GLY A 257 8.21 5.96 -40.28
CA GLY A 257 8.85 7.22 -39.89
C GLY A 257 7.86 8.35 -39.58
N GLU A 258 6.59 8.05 -39.33
CA GLU A 258 5.62 9.04 -38.87
C GLU A 258 5.87 9.40 -37.39
N GLU A 259 5.84 10.70 -37.07
CA GLU A 259 5.91 11.16 -35.68
C GLU A 259 4.56 10.93 -34.98
N ILE A 260 4.58 10.16 -33.90
CA ILE A 260 3.40 9.90 -33.06
C ILE A 260 3.31 10.99 -31.98
N GLU A 261 2.12 11.58 -31.84
CA GLU A 261 1.82 12.58 -30.82
C GLU A 261 2.00 12.01 -29.40
N LEU A 262 2.57 12.81 -28.50
CA LEU A 262 2.87 12.38 -27.12
C LEU A 262 1.60 11.99 -26.35
N GLU A 263 0.49 12.70 -26.55
CA GLU A 263 -0.80 12.40 -25.90
C GLU A 263 -1.31 11.00 -26.26
N VAL A 264 -1.09 10.56 -27.50
CA VAL A 264 -1.47 9.21 -27.95
C VAL A 264 -0.62 8.16 -27.23
N LEU A 265 0.70 8.39 -27.15
CA LEU A 265 1.61 7.49 -26.43
C LEU A 265 1.29 7.40 -24.94
N ILE A 266 0.90 8.51 -24.29
CA ILE A 266 0.52 8.53 -22.87
C ILE A 266 -0.76 7.70 -22.64
N ARG A 267 -1.77 7.87 -23.49
CA ARG A 267 -3.02 7.10 -23.38
C ARG A 267 -2.79 5.60 -23.61
N ASP A 268 -1.95 5.25 -24.57
CA ASP A 268 -1.62 3.86 -24.87
C ASP A 268 -0.75 3.25 -23.76
N LEU A 269 0.13 4.05 -23.14
CA LEU A 269 0.88 3.67 -21.94
C LEU A 269 -0.06 3.37 -20.76
N GLU A 270 -0.99 4.28 -20.44
CA GLU A 270 -2.00 4.09 -19.40
C GLU A 270 -2.79 2.79 -19.64
N THR A 271 -3.24 2.56 -20.87
CA THR A 271 -3.96 1.35 -21.27
C THR A 271 -3.11 0.10 -21.05
N ALA A 272 -1.83 0.12 -21.44
CA ALA A 272 -0.92 -1.00 -21.29
C ALA A 272 -0.59 -1.32 -19.82
N VAL A 273 -0.47 -0.28 -18.98
CA VAL A 273 -0.27 -0.42 -17.52
C VAL A 273 -1.53 -0.96 -16.85
N ALA A 274 -2.70 -0.41 -17.18
CA ALA A 274 -3.99 -0.86 -16.65
C ALA A 274 -4.28 -2.33 -17.00
N ARG A 275 -3.89 -2.77 -18.20
CA ARG A 275 -4.00 -4.18 -18.64
C ARG A 275 -2.94 -5.10 -18.03
N GLY A 276 -1.91 -4.55 -17.39
CA GLY A 276 -0.79 -5.31 -16.85
C GLY A 276 0.06 -6.00 -17.92
N THR A 277 0.16 -5.40 -19.11
CA THR A 277 0.99 -5.88 -20.22
C THR A 277 2.28 -5.06 -20.40
N PHE A 278 2.34 -3.89 -19.78
CA PHE A 278 3.53 -3.03 -19.73
C PHE A 278 3.75 -2.51 -18.30
N PHE A 279 5.02 -2.41 -17.90
CA PHE A 279 5.45 -2.08 -16.54
C PHE A 279 6.55 -1.02 -16.58
N PRO A 280 6.22 0.28 -16.39
CA PRO A 280 7.19 1.35 -16.47
C PRO A 280 8.18 1.29 -15.30
N VAL A 281 9.45 1.57 -15.58
CA VAL A 281 10.51 1.69 -14.57
C VAL A 281 10.96 3.15 -14.42
N LEU A 282 11.01 3.63 -13.18
CA LEU A 282 11.48 4.99 -12.85
C LEU A 282 12.63 4.97 -11.85
N PRO A 283 13.75 5.67 -12.12
CA PRO A 283 14.78 5.95 -11.13
C PRO A 283 14.31 7.05 -10.16
N VAL A 284 14.42 6.81 -8.85
CA VAL A 284 14.09 7.80 -7.82
C VAL A 284 15.16 7.86 -6.73
N CYS A 285 15.50 9.07 -6.29
CA CYS A 285 16.29 9.29 -5.08
C CYS A 285 15.51 10.19 -4.12
N SER A 286 14.94 9.58 -3.08
CA SER A 286 14.12 10.27 -2.07
C SER A 286 14.89 11.37 -1.31
N LEU A 287 16.22 11.25 -1.21
CA LEU A 287 17.06 12.23 -0.52
C LEU A 287 17.28 13.51 -1.33
N THR A 288 17.56 13.40 -2.63
CA THR A 288 17.81 14.55 -3.50
C THR A 288 16.55 15.10 -4.14
N GLY A 289 15.48 14.30 -4.16
CA GLY A 289 14.22 14.59 -4.83
C GLY A 289 14.20 14.20 -6.32
N LEU A 290 15.30 13.64 -6.84
CA LEU A 290 15.40 13.18 -8.23
C LEU A 290 14.33 12.11 -8.49
N GLY A 291 13.55 12.27 -9.57
CA GLY A 291 12.51 11.33 -9.98
C GLY A 291 11.15 11.50 -9.30
N LEU A 292 11.02 12.40 -8.30
CA LEU A 292 9.75 12.56 -7.58
C LEU A 292 8.67 13.25 -8.42
N SER A 293 9.04 14.25 -9.24
CA SER A 293 8.07 14.93 -10.12
C SER A 293 7.53 13.97 -11.16
N GLU A 294 8.44 13.20 -11.77
CA GLU A 294 8.17 12.25 -12.84
C GLU A 294 7.35 11.07 -12.32
N LEU A 295 7.60 10.63 -11.08
CA LEU A 295 6.79 9.61 -10.43
C LEU A 295 5.35 10.11 -10.18
N LEU A 296 5.16 11.35 -9.71
CA LEU A 296 3.83 11.92 -9.56
C LEU A 296 3.10 12.04 -10.91
N GLU A 297 3.80 12.49 -11.95
CA GLU A 297 3.26 12.54 -13.32
C GLU A 297 2.81 11.16 -13.80
N VAL A 298 3.61 10.12 -13.59
CA VAL A 298 3.26 8.74 -13.98
C VAL A 298 2.12 8.17 -13.13
N ILE A 299 2.05 8.46 -11.83
CA ILE A 299 0.92 8.02 -11.01
C ILE A 299 -0.38 8.68 -11.48
N VAL A 300 -0.35 9.97 -11.81
CA VAL A 300 -1.54 10.71 -12.25
C VAL A 300 -1.99 10.27 -13.64
N GLY A 301 -1.06 10.18 -14.60
CA GLY A 301 -1.38 9.94 -16.01
C GLY A 301 -1.23 8.50 -16.50
N GLY A 302 -0.58 7.62 -15.74
CA GLY A 302 -0.28 6.25 -16.17
C GLY A 302 -0.95 5.15 -15.34
N PHE A 303 -1.50 5.47 -14.16
CA PHE A 303 -2.28 4.52 -13.37
C PHE A 303 -3.78 4.75 -13.54
N PRO A 304 -4.58 3.68 -13.51
CA PRO A 304 -6.03 3.81 -13.66
C PRO A 304 -6.65 4.46 -12.43
N SER A 305 -7.79 5.11 -12.67
CA SER A 305 -8.69 5.53 -11.61
C SER A 305 -9.55 4.36 -11.12
N PRO A 306 -10.15 4.44 -9.91
CA PRO A 306 -11.10 3.45 -9.41
C PRO A 306 -12.28 3.10 -10.33
N VAL A 307 -12.63 3.95 -11.30
CA VAL A 307 -13.76 3.70 -12.22
C VAL A 307 -13.39 2.80 -13.40
N GLU A 308 -12.10 2.66 -13.68
CA GLU A 308 -11.59 1.86 -14.79
C GLU A 308 -11.36 0.39 -14.39
N LEU A 309 -11.44 0.08 -13.09
CA LEU A 309 -11.24 -1.24 -12.54
C LEU A 309 -12.55 -1.90 -12.15
N GLU A 310 -12.56 -3.23 -12.23
CA GLU A 310 -13.66 -4.03 -11.70
C GLU A 310 -13.57 -4.07 -10.17
N ALA A 311 -14.68 -3.71 -9.51
CA ALA A 311 -14.78 -3.85 -8.07
C ALA A 311 -14.86 -5.34 -7.68
N PRO A 312 -14.44 -5.70 -6.45
CA PRO A 312 -14.55 -7.07 -5.96
C PRO A 312 -15.96 -7.63 -6.07
N GLY A 313 -16.04 -8.94 -6.33
CA GLY A 313 -17.31 -9.66 -6.31
C GLY A 313 -18.01 -9.52 -4.96
N ALA A 314 -19.35 -9.39 -5.00
CA ALA A 314 -20.18 -9.33 -3.81
C ALA A 314 -21.37 -10.29 -3.93
N GLN A 315 -21.85 -10.75 -2.78
CA GLN A 315 -23.00 -11.64 -2.65
C GLN A 315 -23.93 -11.13 -1.56
N HIS A 316 -25.19 -11.56 -1.57
CA HIS A 316 -26.07 -11.37 -0.43
C HIS A 316 -25.65 -12.30 0.72
N LEU A 317 -26.08 -11.97 1.95
CA LEU A 317 -25.72 -12.75 3.15
C LEU A 317 -26.21 -14.21 3.11
N ASP A 318 -27.21 -14.53 2.27
CA ASP A 318 -27.71 -15.89 2.05
C ASP A 318 -26.90 -16.68 1.00
N GLY A 319 -25.83 -16.09 0.45
CA GLY A 319 -24.99 -16.65 -0.60
C GLY A 319 -25.57 -16.52 -2.01
N SER A 320 -26.70 -15.83 -2.20
CA SER A 320 -27.22 -15.54 -3.53
C SER A 320 -26.38 -14.46 -4.23
N PRO A 321 -26.21 -14.53 -5.56
CA PRO A 321 -25.39 -13.58 -6.30
C PRO A 321 -25.97 -12.16 -6.25
N ALA A 322 -25.14 -11.17 -5.95
CA ALA A 322 -25.50 -9.77 -6.04
C ALA A 322 -25.14 -9.19 -7.42
N PRO A 323 -25.74 -8.05 -7.82
CA PRO A 323 -25.32 -7.33 -9.03
C PRO A 323 -23.85 -6.93 -8.97
N ALA A 324 -23.21 -6.84 -10.15
CA ALA A 324 -21.84 -6.34 -10.25
C ALA A 324 -21.74 -4.93 -9.65
N VAL A 325 -20.76 -4.75 -8.77
CA VAL A 325 -20.48 -3.49 -8.09
C VAL A 325 -19.80 -2.55 -9.08
N ARG A 326 -20.24 -1.29 -9.11
CA ARG A 326 -19.61 -0.24 -9.91
C ARG A 326 -19.16 0.88 -8.99
N CYS A 327 -18.04 1.52 -9.36
CA CYS A 327 -17.59 2.73 -8.71
C CYS A 327 -18.52 3.90 -9.04
N ASP A 328 -19.63 3.99 -8.31
CA ASP A 328 -20.68 4.99 -8.49
C ASP A 328 -20.95 5.70 -7.15
N PRO A 329 -20.61 7.00 -7.01
CA PRO A 329 -20.88 7.78 -5.81
C PRO A 329 -22.36 7.88 -5.42
N ASP A 330 -23.27 7.77 -6.40
CA ASP A 330 -24.72 7.83 -6.20
C ASP A 330 -25.34 6.44 -5.94
N GLY A 331 -24.52 5.38 -6.03
CA GLY A 331 -24.91 4.00 -5.78
C GLY A 331 -25.10 3.66 -4.28
N PRO A 332 -25.54 2.43 -3.97
CA PRO A 332 -25.58 1.96 -2.59
C PRO A 332 -24.17 1.87 -2.00
N VAL A 333 -24.04 2.20 -0.71
CA VAL A 333 -22.78 2.08 0.02
C VAL A 333 -22.31 0.64 0.01
N LEU A 334 -21.06 0.45 -0.42
CA LEU A 334 -20.33 -0.80 -0.28
C LEU A 334 -18.84 -0.50 -0.12
N GLY A 335 -18.23 -1.07 0.91
CA GLY A 335 -16.80 -0.94 1.18
C GLY A 335 -16.29 -2.09 2.05
N GLU A 336 -14.98 -2.14 2.22
CA GLU A 336 -14.29 -3.17 2.99
C GLU A 336 -13.28 -2.57 3.96
N VAL A 337 -13.30 -3.05 5.21
CA VAL A 337 -12.40 -2.58 6.27
C VAL A 337 -11.02 -3.17 6.03
N ILE A 338 -10.06 -2.34 5.63
CA ILE A 338 -8.71 -2.78 5.26
C ILE A 338 -7.75 -2.76 6.46
N ARG A 339 -8.07 -1.99 7.50
CA ARG A 339 -7.28 -1.95 8.74
C ARG A 339 -8.14 -1.48 9.90
N THR A 340 -8.07 -2.19 11.02
CA THR A 340 -8.65 -1.76 12.28
C THR A 340 -7.54 -1.53 13.31
N SER A 341 -7.58 -0.38 13.97
CA SER A 341 -6.69 -0.04 15.08
C SER A 341 -7.48 0.53 16.25
N ILE A 342 -6.81 0.76 17.38
CA ILE A 342 -7.44 1.31 18.57
C ILE A 342 -6.81 2.65 18.91
N ASP A 343 -7.63 3.68 18.84
CA ASP A 343 -7.31 5.02 19.29
C ASP A 343 -7.78 5.23 20.74
N PRO A 344 -6.96 5.85 21.62
CA PRO A 344 -7.33 6.10 23.01
C PRO A 344 -8.62 6.93 23.21
N TYR A 345 -8.99 7.76 22.25
CA TYR A 345 -10.11 8.70 22.34
C TYR A 345 -11.30 8.30 21.45
N LEU A 346 -11.03 7.72 20.28
CA LEU A 346 -12.03 7.34 19.29
C LEU A 346 -12.44 5.87 19.38
N GLY A 347 -11.76 5.06 20.21
CA GLY A 347 -12.04 3.63 20.32
C GLY A 347 -11.51 2.88 19.10
N ARG A 348 -12.30 1.96 18.54
CA ARG A 348 -11.93 1.31 17.27
C ARG A 348 -11.96 2.34 16.14
N LEU A 349 -10.85 2.41 15.42
CA LEU A 349 -10.65 3.19 14.22
C LEU A 349 -10.53 2.22 13.05
N SER A 350 -11.47 2.28 12.13
CA SER A 350 -11.53 1.38 10.96
C SER A 350 -11.24 2.18 9.70
N VAL A 351 -10.14 1.84 9.03
CA VAL A 351 -9.81 2.35 7.69
C VAL A 351 -10.56 1.49 6.67
N LEU A 352 -11.26 2.16 5.76
CA LEU A 352 -12.24 1.60 4.84
C LEU A 352 -11.91 2.01 3.41
N ARG A 353 -11.87 1.04 2.49
CA ARG A 353 -11.93 1.28 1.04
C ARG A 353 -13.39 1.27 0.59
N LEU A 354 -13.87 2.36 -0.03
CA LEU A 354 -15.24 2.46 -0.53
C LEU A 354 -15.34 2.11 -2.02
N PHE A 355 -15.95 0.98 -2.35
CA PHE A 355 -16.12 0.55 -3.75
C PHE A 355 -17.34 1.17 -4.43
N SER A 356 -18.40 1.51 -3.68
CA SER A 356 -19.63 2.12 -4.20
C SER A 356 -20.30 3.01 -3.17
N GLY A 357 -21.04 4.01 -3.64
CA GLY A 357 -21.81 4.96 -2.85
C GLY A 357 -20.97 6.05 -2.19
N THR A 358 -21.64 6.88 -1.38
CA THR A 358 -21.01 7.96 -0.63
C THR A 358 -21.33 7.80 0.85
N LEU A 359 -20.30 7.83 1.69
CA LEU A 359 -20.45 7.88 3.14
C LEU A 359 -20.47 9.33 3.63
N VAL A 360 -21.45 9.60 4.49
CA VAL A 360 -21.52 10.79 5.34
C VAL A 360 -21.73 10.36 6.80
N PRO A 361 -21.36 11.18 7.79
CA PRO A 361 -21.69 10.91 9.19
C PRO A 361 -23.18 10.61 9.39
N GLU A 362 -23.50 9.76 10.37
CA GLU A 362 -24.86 9.27 10.70
C GLU A 362 -25.52 8.36 9.64
N THR A 363 -24.82 7.99 8.57
CA THR A 363 -25.30 6.99 7.61
C THR A 363 -25.52 5.65 8.31
N ALA A 364 -26.70 5.04 8.12
CA ALA A 364 -26.99 3.71 8.63
C ALA A 364 -26.38 2.66 7.70
N ILE A 365 -25.50 1.83 8.26
CA ILE A 365 -24.75 0.80 7.54
C ILE A 365 -24.99 -0.57 8.17
N HIS A 366 -24.64 -1.59 7.41
CA HIS A 366 -24.59 -2.97 7.86
C HIS A 366 -23.15 -3.46 7.82
N VAL A 367 -22.68 -4.04 8.91
CA VAL A 367 -21.35 -4.65 9.03
C VAL A 367 -21.53 -6.15 8.98
N ALA A 368 -20.95 -6.77 7.94
CA ALA A 368 -20.97 -8.21 7.71
C ALA A 368 -19.54 -8.76 7.72
N GLY A 369 -19.27 -9.73 8.58
CA GLY A 369 -17.96 -10.36 8.70
C GLY A 369 -17.76 -11.55 7.77
N HIS A 370 -16.51 -12.00 7.69
CA HIS A 370 -16.16 -13.28 7.05
C HIS A 370 -16.00 -14.36 8.11
N GLY A 371 -17.09 -14.70 8.81
CA GLY A 371 -17.15 -15.72 9.83
C GLY A 371 -16.98 -17.15 9.29
N GLY A 372 -15.77 -17.51 8.86
CA GLY A 372 -15.39 -18.91 8.70
C GLY A 372 -15.06 -19.53 10.06
N GLY A 373 -15.69 -20.65 10.41
CA GLY A 373 -15.44 -21.40 11.66
C GLY A 373 -13.99 -21.82 11.92
N HIS A 374 -13.08 -21.62 10.94
CA HIS A 374 -11.64 -21.83 11.06
C HIS A 374 -10.86 -20.68 11.72
N ARG A 375 -11.44 -19.47 11.83
CA ARG A 375 -10.76 -18.28 12.38
C ARG A 375 -10.96 -18.06 13.89
N GLY A 376 -11.80 -18.88 14.55
CA GLY A 376 -11.95 -18.86 16.02
C GLY A 376 -12.77 -17.69 16.59
N HIS A 377 -13.40 -16.88 15.75
CA HIS A 377 -14.25 -15.75 16.15
C HIS A 377 -15.68 -15.86 15.59
N PRO A 378 -16.70 -15.36 16.31
CA PRO A 378 -18.09 -15.38 15.85
C PRO A 378 -18.27 -14.45 14.64
N ASP A 379 -19.16 -14.84 13.73
CA ASP A 379 -19.54 -13.99 12.59
C ASP A 379 -20.20 -12.70 13.08
N HIS A 380 -20.00 -11.62 12.32
CA HIS A 380 -20.59 -10.31 12.60
C HIS A 380 -21.68 -10.03 11.57
N ASP A 381 -22.91 -9.81 12.05
CA ASP A 381 -24.07 -9.44 11.25
C ASP A 381 -24.83 -8.41 12.10
N VAL A 382 -24.51 -7.13 11.90
CA VAL A 382 -25.01 -6.06 12.76
C VAL A 382 -25.17 -4.73 12.03
N ASP A 383 -26.24 -4.02 12.37
CA ASP A 383 -26.47 -2.66 11.93
C ASP A 383 -25.74 -1.66 12.84
N GLU A 384 -24.95 -0.79 12.24
CA GLU A 384 -24.29 0.32 12.93
C GLU A 384 -24.59 1.66 12.24
N ARG A 385 -24.14 2.75 12.86
CA ARG A 385 -24.15 4.09 12.26
C ARG A 385 -22.75 4.61 12.12
N VAL A 386 -22.47 5.20 10.97
CA VAL A 386 -21.19 5.83 10.66
C VAL A 386 -20.96 7.02 11.60
N GLY A 387 -19.83 6.99 12.31
CA GLY A 387 -19.38 8.08 13.15
C GLY A 387 -18.77 9.23 12.34
N GLN A 388 -17.83 9.94 12.97
CA GLN A 388 -17.05 10.96 12.28
C GLN A 388 -16.10 10.31 11.26
N LEU A 389 -16.02 10.91 10.07
CA LEU A 389 -15.11 10.50 9.00
C LEU A 389 -13.80 11.29 9.06
N PHE A 390 -12.71 10.61 8.71
CA PHE A 390 -11.38 11.19 8.65
C PHE A 390 -10.65 10.76 7.38
N SER A 391 -9.86 11.67 6.79
CA SER A 391 -8.78 11.34 5.88
C SER A 391 -7.55 11.01 6.74
N PRO A 392 -7.09 9.75 6.78
CA PRO A 392 -5.91 9.36 7.54
C PRO A 392 -4.65 10.01 6.94
N LEU A 393 -3.64 10.28 7.75
CA LEU A 393 -2.29 10.63 7.32
C LEU A 393 -1.33 10.04 8.36
N GLY A 394 -1.04 8.75 8.20
CA GLY A 394 -0.42 7.96 9.27
C GLY A 394 -1.29 7.95 10.53
N SER A 395 -0.74 8.38 11.67
CA SER A 395 -1.49 8.55 12.93
C SER A 395 -2.36 9.81 12.98
N GLN A 396 -2.19 10.76 12.07
CA GLN A 396 -2.97 12.00 12.07
C GLN A 396 -4.34 11.76 11.41
N LEU A 397 -5.40 12.17 12.10
CA LEU A 397 -6.77 12.07 11.59
C LEU A 397 -7.30 13.45 11.23
N ARG A 398 -7.50 13.69 9.93
CA ARG A 398 -8.00 14.96 9.41
C ARG A 398 -9.50 14.83 9.12
N PRO A 399 -10.40 15.53 9.84
CA PRO A 399 -11.84 15.41 9.62
C PRO A 399 -12.26 15.72 8.19
N ILE A 400 -13.19 14.93 7.65
CA ILE A 400 -13.81 15.15 6.33
C ILE A 400 -15.34 15.06 6.44
N GLU A 401 -16.05 15.73 5.53
CA GLU A 401 -17.52 15.78 5.54
C GLU A 401 -18.16 14.57 4.85
N ARG A 402 -17.48 14.02 3.84
CA ARG A 402 -17.93 12.88 3.05
C ARG A 402 -16.74 12.09 2.49
N ALA A 403 -16.95 10.81 2.21
CA ALA A 403 -16.05 9.96 1.45
C ALA A 403 -16.83 9.31 0.30
N ILE A 404 -16.35 9.42 -0.93
CA ILE A 404 -17.04 8.95 -2.14
C ILE A 404 -16.52 7.57 -2.57
N ALA A 405 -17.26 6.92 -3.48
CA ALA A 405 -16.80 5.71 -4.16
C ALA A 405 -15.41 5.95 -4.79
N GLY A 406 -14.53 4.98 -4.65
CA GLY A 406 -13.13 5.10 -5.06
C GLY A 406 -12.18 5.52 -3.94
N ASP A 407 -12.65 6.17 -2.88
CA ASP A 407 -11.78 6.75 -1.86
C ASP A 407 -11.47 5.79 -0.69
N ILE A 408 -10.49 6.18 0.13
CA ILE A 408 -10.12 5.53 1.39
C ILE A 408 -10.32 6.52 2.54
N CYS A 409 -11.09 6.11 3.55
CA CYS A 409 -11.37 6.95 4.72
C CYS A 409 -11.23 6.14 6.02
N ALA A 410 -11.10 6.84 7.14
CA ALA A 410 -11.14 6.24 8.46
C ALA A 410 -12.43 6.64 9.19
N ILE A 411 -13.05 5.67 9.87
CA ILE A 411 -14.27 5.83 10.65
C ILE A 411 -13.93 5.55 12.11
N GLY A 412 -14.23 6.52 12.98
CA GLY A 412 -14.14 6.31 14.43
C GLY A 412 -15.42 5.70 14.99
N ARG A 413 -15.29 4.87 16.04
CA ARG A 413 -16.39 4.30 16.85
C ARG A 413 -17.27 3.27 16.14
N LEU A 414 -16.72 2.49 15.21
CA LEU A 414 -17.37 1.24 14.75
C LEU A 414 -17.06 0.13 15.75
N ASN A 415 -18.08 -0.39 16.41
CA ASN A 415 -17.87 -1.23 17.60
C ASN A 415 -17.57 -2.69 17.24
N SER A 416 -18.22 -3.23 16.21
CA SER A 416 -18.03 -4.62 15.80
C SER A 416 -17.04 -4.78 14.67
N ALA A 417 -16.85 -3.76 13.82
CA ALA A 417 -16.02 -3.85 12.62
C ALA A 417 -14.59 -4.34 12.93
N GLU A 418 -14.15 -5.32 12.14
CA GLU A 418 -12.82 -5.91 12.16
C GLU A 418 -12.16 -5.78 10.78
N THR A 419 -10.83 -5.94 10.73
CA THR A 419 -10.11 -5.98 9.45
C THR A 419 -10.59 -7.17 8.62
N GLY A 420 -11.10 -6.92 7.43
CA GLY A 420 -11.75 -7.91 6.57
C GLY A 420 -13.23 -7.68 6.40
N ASP A 421 -13.90 -6.97 7.31
CA ASP A 421 -15.36 -6.90 7.27
C ASP A 421 -15.88 -6.05 6.11
N THR A 422 -17.03 -6.47 5.58
CA THR A 422 -17.78 -5.72 4.59
C THR A 422 -18.71 -4.71 5.27
N ILE A 423 -18.66 -3.46 4.79
CA ILE A 423 -19.61 -2.41 5.15
C ILE A 423 -20.53 -2.18 3.95
N SER A 424 -21.83 -2.36 4.14
CA SER A 424 -22.84 -2.20 3.08
C SER A 424 -24.01 -1.32 3.52
N ALA A 425 -24.84 -0.89 2.57
CA ALA A 425 -26.07 -0.18 2.87
C ALA A 425 -27.02 -1.08 3.68
N LYS A 426 -27.58 -0.56 4.79
CA LYS A 426 -28.51 -1.31 5.65
C LYS A 426 -29.71 -1.92 4.89
N ALA A 427 -30.21 -1.23 3.87
CA ALA A 427 -31.36 -1.71 3.09
C ALA A 427 -31.01 -2.90 2.17
N ASN A 428 -29.72 -3.10 1.88
CA ASN A 428 -29.24 -4.18 1.03
C ASN A 428 -27.90 -4.70 1.57
N PRO A 429 -27.93 -5.54 2.63
CA PRO A 429 -26.73 -6.17 3.17
C PRO A 429 -26.03 -7.02 2.12
N LEU A 430 -24.74 -6.78 1.95
CA LEU A 430 -23.86 -7.49 1.03
C LEU A 430 -22.60 -7.96 1.76
N LEU A 431 -22.00 -8.99 1.21
CA LEU A 431 -20.73 -9.57 1.62
C LEU A 431 -19.79 -9.57 0.41
N ILE A 432 -18.64 -8.91 0.54
CA ILE A 432 -17.59 -8.89 -0.47
C ILE A 432 -16.84 -10.22 -0.44
N GLU A 433 -16.28 -10.67 -1.56
CA GLU A 433 -15.40 -11.84 -1.56
C GLU A 433 -14.12 -11.56 -0.73
N PRO A 434 -13.81 -12.37 0.29
CA PRO A 434 -12.66 -12.12 1.16
C PRO A 434 -11.34 -12.30 0.40
N TRP A 435 -10.34 -11.47 0.72
CA TRP A 435 -9.00 -11.68 0.20
C TRP A 435 -8.27 -12.84 0.92
N PRO A 436 -7.35 -13.55 0.25
CA PRO A 436 -6.65 -14.67 0.83
C PRO A 436 -5.67 -14.23 1.91
N LEU A 437 -5.97 -14.56 3.17
CA LEU A 437 -5.04 -14.36 4.29
C LEU A 437 -4.07 -15.54 4.42
N PRO A 438 -2.81 -15.30 4.78
CA PRO A 438 -1.86 -16.37 5.05
C PRO A 438 -2.26 -17.14 6.32
N GLU A 439 -2.00 -18.45 6.36
CA GLU A 439 -2.25 -19.28 7.53
C GLU A 439 -1.14 -19.09 8.57
N PRO A 440 -1.46 -18.82 9.85
CA PRO A 440 -0.46 -18.71 10.91
C PRO A 440 0.05 -20.07 11.37
N LEU A 441 1.34 -20.32 11.18
CA LEU A 441 1.98 -21.62 11.42
C LEU A 441 2.89 -21.63 12.65
N LEU A 442 3.19 -20.49 13.27
CA LEU A 442 4.06 -20.41 14.44
C LEU A 442 3.25 -20.39 15.74
N PRO A 443 3.24 -21.47 16.54
CA PRO A 443 2.56 -21.48 17.82
C PRO A 443 3.39 -20.84 18.94
N VAL A 444 2.79 -19.93 19.68
CA VAL A 444 3.37 -19.27 20.87
C VAL A 444 2.43 -19.47 22.06
N ALA A 445 2.81 -20.32 23.00
CA ALA A 445 2.01 -20.52 24.20
C ALA A 445 2.29 -19.40 25.22
N VAL A 446 1.22 -18.81 25.75
CA VAL A 446 1.29 -17.67 26.67
C VAL A 446 0.51 -17.94 27.97
N HIS A 447 0.96 -17.31 29.06
CA HIS A 447 0.30 -17.34 30.35
C HIS A 447 0.36 -15.96 31.02
N ALA A 448 -0.74 -15.58 31.67
CA ALA A 448 -0.83 -14.36 32.46
C ALA A 448 -0.23 -14.60 33.86
N ALA A 449 0.73 -13.78 34.30
CA ALA A 449 1.42 -14.01 35.57
C ALA A 449 0.49 -13.96 36.80
N THR A 450 -0.60 -13.18 36.73
CA THR A 450 -1.60 -13.08 37.79
C THR A 450 -3.02 -13.14 37.24
N ARG A 451 -4.01 -13.29 38.13
CA ARG A 451 -5.43 -13.26 37.75
C ARG A 451 -5.89 -11.90 37.22
N ALA A 452 -5.29 -10.79 37.70
CA ALA A 452 -5.57 -9.47 37.16
C ALA A 452 -5.02 -9.32 35.72
N ASP A 453 -3.86 -9.94 35.47
CA ASP A 453 -3.29 -10.03 34.12
C ASP A 453 -4.15 -10.90 33.19
N GLU A 454 -4.88 -11.89 33.70
CA GLU A 454 -5.79 -12.73 32.91
C GLU A 454 -6.94 -11.90 32.31
N ASP A 455 -7.55 -11.02 33.09
CA ASP A 455 -8.59 -10.11 32.61
C ASP A 455 -8.03 -9.08 31.61
N ALA A 456 -6.82 -8.57 31.85
CA ALA A 456 -6.14 -7.65 30.93
C ALA A 456 -5.76 -8.35 29.61
N LEU A 457 -5.24 -9.57 29.69
CA LEU A 457 -4.88 -10.41 28.55
C LEU A 457 -6.12 -10.72 27.69
N ALA A 458 -7.25 -11.11 28.30
CA ALA A 458 -8.48 -11.38 27.55
C ALA A 458 -8.96 -10.14 26.75
N LYS A 459 -8.89 -8.94 27.36
CA LYS A 459 -9.20 -7.68 26.67
C LYS A 459 -8.18 -7.36 25.58
N GLY A 460 -6.90 -7.59 25.83
CA GLY A 460 -5.83 -7.37 24.86
C GLY A 460 -5.95 -8.28 23.64
N LEU A 461 -6.27 -9.56 23.84
CA LEU A 461 -6.48 -10.52 22.76
C LEU A 461 -7.66 -10.12 21.88
N SER A 462 -8.82 -9.79 22.46
CA SER A 462 -9.98 -9.33 21.69
C SER A 462 -9.71 -8.08 20.87
N ARG A 463 -8.84 -7.19 21.36
CA ARG A 463 -8.41 -5.99 20.65
C ARG A 463 -7.45 -6.30 19.51
N LEU A 464 -6.55 -7.25 19.74
CA LEU A 464 -5.53 -7.64 18.79
C LEU A 464 -6.13 -8.41 17.61
N THR A 465 -7.01 -9.37 17.88
CA THR A 465 -7.66 -10.18 16.84
C THR A 465 -8.58 -9.35 15.94
N ALA A 466 -9.21 -8.30 16.47
CA ALA A 466 -10.03 -7.39 15.68
C ALA A 466 -9.20 -6.55 14.68
N GLY A 467 -7.94 -6.26 15.02
CA GLY A 467 -7.03 -5.50 14.16
C GLY A 467 -6.26 -6.39 13.19
N ASP A 468 -5.86 -7.57 13.64
CA ASP A 468 -5.02 -8.52 12.91
C ASP A 468 -5.73 -9.87 12.72
N PRO A 469 -6.34 -10.11 11.55
CA PRO A 469 -7.06 -11.34 11.26
C PRO A 469 -6.12 -12.52 10.99
N THR A 470 -4.80 -12.31 10.98
CA THR A 470 -3.80 -13.37 10.80
C THR A 470 -3.36 -13.99 12.12
N VAL A 471 -3.74 -13.42 13.26
CA VAL A 471 -3.50 -14.01 14.58
C VAL A 471 -4.65 -14.91 14.96
N ARG A 472 -4.37 -16.22 15.13
CA ARG A 472 -5.36 -17.18 15.63
C ARG A 472 -5.11 -17.48 17.10
N VAL A 473 -6.12 -17.21 17.93
CA VAL A 473 -6.09 -17.51 19.37
C VAL A 473 -6.77 -18.84 19.62
N GLU A 474 -6.07 -19.79 20.24
CA GLU A 474 -6.57 -21.12 20.53
C GLU A 474 -6.34 -21.48 22.00
N ARG A 475 -7.35 -22.08 22.65
CA ARG A 475 -7.15 -22.75 23.93
C ARG A 475 -7.16 -24.25 23.71
N ASP A 476 -5.98 -24.87 23.77
CA ASP A 476 -5.82 -26.30 23.51
C ASP A 476 -6.58 -27.11 24.56
N ALA A 477 -7.51 -27.95 24.11
CA ALA A 477 -8.40 -28.71 25.01
C ALA A 477 -7.69 -29.83 25.80
N ASN A 478 -6.53 -30.31 25.32
CA ASN A 478 -5.79 -31.41 25.94
C ASN A 478 -4.77 -30.89 26.96
N THR A 479 -4.09 -29.79 26.65
CA THR A 479 -3.01 -29.22 27.46
C THR A 479 -3.48 -28.06 28.33
N GLY A 480 -4.63 -27.47 27.99
CA GLY A 480 -5.19 -26.29 28.65
C GLY A 480 -4.43 -24.99 28.35
N GLN A 481 -3.40 -25.03 27.48
CA GLN A 481 -2.60 -23.86 27.14
C GLN A 481 -3.37 -22.91 26.24
N LEU A 482 -3.17 -21.61 26.46
CA LEU A 482 -3.53 -20.57 25.52
C LEU A 482 -2.38 -20.41 24.52
N VAL A 483 -2.66 -20.63 23.25
CA VAL A 483 -1.69 -20.62 22.15
C VAL A 483 -2.10 -19.53 21.16
N LEU A 484 -1.14 -18.65 20.84
CA LEU A 484 -1.24 -17.66 19.78
C LEU A 484 -0.54 -18.20 18.56
N TRP A 485 -1.25 -18.38 17.46
CA TRP A 485 -0.68 -18.73 16.18
C TRP A 485 -0.34 -17.44 15.43
N CYS A 486 0.94 -17.27 15.10
CA CYS A 486 1.47 -16.12 14.36
C CYS A 486 2.05 -16.57 13.01
N LEU A 487 2.32 -15.61 12.13
CA LEU A 487 2.91 -15.88 10.80
C LEU A 487 4.40 -16.22 10.88
N GLY A 488 5.12 -15.63 11.82
CA GLY A 488 6.54 -15.84 12.04
C GLY A 488 7.03 -15.16 13.32
N GLU A 489 8.33 -15.24 13.58
CA GLU A 489 8.94 -14.75 14.83
C GLU A 489 8.80 -13.23 14.96
N ALA A 490 9.01 -12.48 13.87
CA ALA A 490 8.88 -11.04 13.90
C ALA A 490 7.45 -10.62 14.21
N HIS A 491 6.45 -11.32 13.64
CA HIS A 491 5.06 -11.05 13.93
C HIS A 491 4.71 -11.44 15.38
N ALA A 492 5.18 -12.58 15.88
CA ALA A 492 5.00 -12.97 17.28
C ALA A 492 5.54 -11.92 18.26
N ASP A 493 6.71 -11.34 17.98
CA ASP A 493 7.31 -10.29 18.82
C ASP A 493 6.41 -9.05 18.89
N VAL A 494 5.88 -8.59 17.75
CA VAL A 494 4.94 -7.44 17.69
C VAL A 494 3.66 -7.75 18.46
N VAL A 495 3.09 -8.95 18.28
CA VAL A 495 1.88 -9.40 18.99
C VAL A 495 2.09 -9.38 20.50
N LEU A 496 3.21 -9.95 20.97
CA LEU A 496 3.55 -9.98 22.39
C LEU A 496 3.81 -8.58 22.95
N GLU A 497 4.48 -7.71 22.20
CA GLU A 497 4.72 -6.33 22.60
C GLU A 497 3.42 -5.54 22.72
N ARG A 498 2.51 -5.67 21.74
CA ARG A 498 1.17 -5.07 21.79
C ARG A 498 0.34 -5.59 22.96
N LEU A 499 0.40 -6.89 23.26
CA LEU A 499 -0.27 -7.46 24.43
C LEU A 499 0.29 -6.90 25.73
N ARG A 500 1.62 -6.79 25.87
CA ARG A 500 2.25 -6.17 27.05
C ARG A 500 1.90 -4.68 27.19
N ALA A 501 1.76 -3.96 26.08
CA ALA A 501 1.34 -2.56 26.06
C ALA A 501 -0.09 -2.36 26.60
N THR A 502 -0.93 -3.40 26.65
CA THR A 502 -2.24 -3.34 27.31
C THR A 502 -2.16 -3.30 28.84
N GLY A 503 -0.96 -3.46 29.41
CA GLY A 503 -0.70 -3.54 30.84
C GLY A 503 -0.74 -4.97 31.40
N ALA A 504 -0.96 -5.98 30.56
CA ALA A 504 -0.92 -7.38 30.97
C ALA A 504 0.53 -7.89 31.08
N HIS A 505 0.90 -8.50 32.20
CA HIS A 505 2.15 -9.23 32.33
C HIS A 505 2.04 -10.63 31.68
N VAL A 506 2.47 -10.73 30.42
CA VAL A 506 2.38 -11.94 29.60
C VAL A 506 3.75 -12.63 29.50
N GLU A 507 3.80 -13.89 29.93
CA GLU A 507 4.98 -14.76 29.82
C GLU A 507 4.78 -15.81 28.72
N THR A 508 5.84 -16.05 27.95
CA THR A 508 5.88 -17.13 26.95
C THR A 508 6.36 -18.43 27.60
N VAL A 509 5.66 -19.52 27.36
CA VAL A 509 6.01 -20.86 27.87
C VAL A 509 6.21 -21.84 26.70
N PRO A 510 6.98 -22.92 26.89
CA PRO A 510 7.09 -23.95 25.85
C PRO A 510 5.72 -24.54 25.49
N VAL A 511 5.47 -24.69 24.19
CA VAL A 511 4.27 -25.36 23.68
C VAL A 511 4.32 -26.84 24.06
N ARG A 512 3.26 -27.35 24.67
CA ARG A 512 3.13 -28.75 25.06
C ARG A 512 2.46 -29.53 23.94
N ILE A 513 2.97 -30.73 23.70
CA ILE A 513 2.37 -31.68 22.75
C ILE A 513 1.60 -32.71 23.58
N ALA A 514 0.32 -32.88 23.29
CA ALA A 514 -0.50 -33.92 23.89
C ALA A 514 -0.06 -35.30 23.36
N LEU A 515 0.82 -35.97 24.09
CA LEU A 515 1.25 -37.33 23.76
C LEU A 515 0.06 -38.28 23.87
N ARG A 516 -0.08 -39.17 22.88
CA ARG A 516 -1.05 -40.26 22.87
C ARG A 516 -0.31 -41.57 22.91
N GLU A 517 -0.79 -42.50 23.73
CA GLU A 517 -0.23 -43.83 23.86
C GLU A 517 -1.20 -44.86 23.24
N THR A 518 -0.64 -45.91 22.65
CA THR A 518 -1.40 -47.05 22.12
C THR A 518 -0.65 -48.35 22.39
N PHE A 519 -1.38 -49.45 22.54
CA PHE A 519 -0.78 -50.77 22.65
C PHE A 519 -0.11 -51.16 21.33
N THR A 520 1.10 -51.74 21.41
CA THR A 520 1.87 -52.20 20.25
C THR A 520 1.60 -53.66 19.89
N ALA A 521 0.97 -54.42 20.79
CA ALA A 521 0.59 -55.82 20.59
C ALA A 521 -0.69 -56.14 21.37
N GLU A 522 -1.38 -57.23 20.97
CA GLU A 522 -2.53 -57.73 21.71
C GLU A 522 -2.13 -58.17 23.13
N ALA A 523 -2.88 -57.68 24.12
CA ALA A 523 -2.69 -58.03 25.53
C ALA A 523 -4.05 -58.29 26.19
N ARG A 524 -4.06 -59.13 27.23
CA ARG A 524 -5.24 -59.35 28.07
C ARG A 524 -5.14 -58.45 29.29
N GLY A 525 -6.06 -57.48 29.40
CA GLY A 525 -6.19 -56.63 30.59
C GLY A 525 -7.00 -57.32 31.68
N HIS A 526 -6.58 -57.14 32.93
CA HIS A 526 -7.47 -57.34 34.07
C HIS A 526 -8.23 -56.03 34.26
N GLY A 527 -9.49 -56.03 33.83
CA GLY A 527 -10.40 -54.89 33.97
C GLY A 527 -10.56 -54.45 35.41
#